data_AF-A0A4Q3ZAP0-F1
#
_entry.id   AF-A0A4Q3ZAP0-F1
#
_cell.length_a   1.000
_cell.length_b   1.000
_cell.length_c   1.000
_cell.angle_alpha   90.00
_cell.angle_beta   90.00
_cell.angle_gamma   90.00
#
_symmetry.space_group_name_H-M   'P 1'
#
loop_
_entity.id
_entity.type
_entity.pdbx_description
1 polymer ?
#
loop_
_entity_poly.entity_id
_entity_poly.type
_entity_poly.pdbx_seq_one_letter_code
_entity_poly.pdbx_strand_id
1 'polypeptide(L)'
;MRYLLALLLVLAPVAALAQEVPPEAERDLWCGTAFELLVADEPADASAEKRAAAKPYQDGAKLLIQRALPIYLEAGFSDAALLTYRQKLEASVSRVVNGGGWNDGDQSPSFEDCKALLGQ
;
A
#
# COMPACT_ATOMS: atom_id res chain seq x y z
N MET A 1 55.64 -6.19 -25.71
CA MET A 1 54.24 -5.71 -25.76
C MET A 1 53.38 -6.77 -25.06
N ARG A 2 53.46 -6.97 -23.73
CA ARG A 2 52.88 -6.18 -22.61
C ARG A 2 51.36 -5.93 -22.74
N TYR A 3 50.61 -6.92 -22.25
CA TYR A 3 49.32 -6.84 -21.53
C TYR A 3 48.26 -5.86 -22.06
N LEU A 4 47.46 -6.31 -23.03
CA LEU A 4 46.26 -5.59 -23.50
C LEU A 4 45.09 -6.58 -23.66
N LEU A 5 44.82 -7.37 -22.62
CA LEU A 5 43.70 -8.31 -22.60
C LEU A 5 43.26 -8.58 -21.15
N ALA A 6 43.03 -7.49 -20.41
CA ALA A 6 42.51 -7.55 -19.05
C ALA A 6 41.53 -6.40 -18.82
N LEU A 7 40.58 -6.22 -19.73
CA LEU A 7 39.46 -5.30 -19.52
C LEU A 7 38.17 -5.86 -20.15
N LEU A 8 37.95 -7.17 -19.99
CA LEU A 8 36.59 -7.73 -19.97
C LEU A 8 35.97 -7.28 -18.64
N LEU A 9 35.65 -5.99 -18.58
CA LEU A 9 34.67 -5.44 -17.66
C LEU A 9 33.38 -6.20 -17.92
N VAL A 10 33.15 -7.21 -17.09
CA VAL A 10 31.89 -7.88 -16.91
C VAL A 10 30.91 -6.78 -16.47
N LEU A 11 30.35 -6.08 -17.46
CA LEU A 11 29.07 -5.40 -17.37
C LEU A 11 28.03 -6.49 -17.17
N ALA A 12 28.05 -7.16 -16.02
CA ALA A 12 26.87 -7.84 -15.55
C ALA A 12 25.84 -6.73 -15.37
N PRO A 13 24.72 -6.72 -16.12
CA PRO A 13 23.63 -5.85 -15.77
C PRO A 13 23.29 -6.22 -14.33
N VAL A 14 23.51 -5.29 -13.40
CA VAL A 14 22.92 -5.39 -12.07
C VAL A 14 21.44 -5.30 -12.36
N ALA A 15 20.81 -6.45 -12.59
CA ALA A 15 19.37 -6.54 -12.56
C ALA A 15 19.03 -6.10 -11.15
N ALA A 16 18.53 -4.86 -11.02
CA ALA A 16 17.85 -4.42 -9.82
C ALA A 16 16.69 -5.40 -9.66
N LEU A 17 16.91 -6.46 -8.90
CA LEU A 17 15.86 -7.35 -8.47
C LEU A 17 15.03 -6.49 -7.53
N ALA A 18 13.99 -5.86 -8.07
CA ALA A 18 12.91 -5.35 -7.24
C ALA A 18 12.46 -6.54 -6.40
N GLN A 19 12.71 -6.48 -5.10
CA GLN A 19 12.33 -7.57 -4.21
C GLN A 19 10.80 -7.61 -4.20
N GLU A 20 10.23 -8.81 -4.23
CA GLU A 20 8.78 -8.95 -4.16
C GLU A 20 8.28 -8.31 -2.87
N VAL A 21 7.24 -7.47 -2.99
CA VAL A 21 6.61 -6.86 -1.81
C VAL A 21 5.90 -7.99 -1.05
N PRO A 22 6.17 -8.18 0.25
CA PRO A 22 5.54 -9.24 1.00
C PRO A 22 4.02 -9.01 1.10
N PRO A 23 3.19 -10.07 1.05
CA PRO A 23 1.73 -9.96 1.06
C PRO A 23 1.17 -9.17 2.26
N GLU A 24 1.88 -9.18 3.39
CA GLU A 24 1.50 -8.43 4.58
C GLU A 24 1.57 -6.91 4.34
N ALA A 25 2.60 -6.43 3.63
CA ALA A 25 2.74 -5.02 3.30
C ALA A 25 1.72 -4.57 2.25
N GLU A 26 1.38 -5.45 1.30
CA GLU A 26 0.28 -5.22 0.36
C GLU A 26 -1.06 -5.10 1.12
N ARG A 27 -1.29 -5.99 2.07
CA ARG A 27 -2.50 -5.99 2.91
C ARG A 27 -2.60 -4.74 3.77
N ASP A 28 -1.50 -4.33 4.40
CA ASP A 28 -1.44 -3.11 5.19
C ASP A 28 -1.75 -1.87 4.36
N LEU A 29 -1.14 -1.76 3.19
CA LEU A 29 -1.36 -0.61 2.32
C LEU A 29 -2.79 -0.58 1.78
N TRP A 30 -3.35 -1.74 1.43
CA TRP A 30 -4.75 -1.86 1.03
C TRP A 30 -5.72 -1.44 2.16
N CYS A 31 -5.61 -2.08 3.32
CA CYS A 31 -6.50 -1.82 4.45
C CYS A 31 -6.35 -0.39 4.99
N GLY A 32 -5.12 0.13 5.03
CA GLY A 32 -4.87 1.52 5.38
C GLY A 32 -5.57 2.50 4.44
N THR A 33 -5.44 2.27 3.13
CA THR A 33 -6.13 3.09 2.11
C THR A 33 -7.66 2.97 2.22
N ALA A 34 -8.18 1.77 2.48
CA ALA A 34 -9.63 1.57 2.67
C ALA A 34 -10.16 2.34 3.88
N PHE A 35 -9.43 2.36 4.99
CA PHE A 35 -9.81 3.14 6.17
C PHE A 35 -9.60 4.64 5.97
N GLU A 36 -8.59 5.10 5.23
CA GLU A 36 -8.47 6.51 4.83
C GLU A 36 -9.72 6.96 4.06
N LEU A 37 -10.18 6.16 3.10
CA LEU A 37 -11.39 6.44 2.33
C LEU A 37 -12.65 6.41 3.20
N LEU A 38 -12.76 5.45 4.11
CA LEU A 38 -13.89 5.34 5.05
C LEU A 38 -14.08 6.61 5.90
N VAL A 39 -12.97 7.22 6.36
CA VAL A 39 -13.01 8.39 7.24
C VAL A 39 -12.91 9.72 6.49
N ALA A 40 -12.53 9.72 5.21
CA ALA A 40 -12.46 10.92 4.39
C ALA A 40 -13.86 11.54 4.15
N ASP A 41 -14.89 10.70 4.04
CA ASP A 41 -16.27 11.11 3.79
C ASP A 41 -17.06 11.39 5.09
N GLU A 42 -16.40 11.90 6.15
CA GLU A 42 -17.10 12.26 7.40
C GLU A 42 -18.19 13.32 7.14
N PRO A 43 -19.47 13.03 7.44
CA PRO A 43 -20.53 14.03 7.31
C PRO A 43 -20.30 15.23 8.24
N ALA A 44 -20.51 16.45 7.74
CA ALA A 44 -20.32 17.67 8.53
C ALA A 44 -21.21 17.73 9.79
N ASP A 45 -22.32 17.00 9.81
CA ASP A 45 -23.26 16.88 10.93
C ASP A 45 -23.04 15.62 11.77
N ALA A 46 -21.93 14.89 11.58
CA ALA A 46 -21.60 13.73 12.39
C ALA A 46 -21.63 14.09 13.89
N SER A 47 -22.24 13.23 14.69
CA SER A 47 -22.24 13.40 16.14
C SER A 47 -20.84 13.16 16.72
N ALA A 48 -20.57 13.67 17.92
CA ALA A 48 -19.32 13.38 18.63
C ALA A 48 -19.10 11.87 18.83
N GLU A 49 -20.18 11.12 19.02
CA GLU A 49 -20.15 9.66 19.14
C GLU A 49 -19.71 8.98 17.83
N LYS A 50 -20.24 9.40 16.68
CA LYS A 50 -19.81 8.88 15.37
C LYS A 50 -18.34 9.19 15.08
N ARG A 51 -17.89 10.40 15.41
CA ARG A 51 -16.47 10.78 15.33
C ARG A 51 -15.58 9.91 16.23
N ALA A 52 -16.02 9.67 17.47
CA ALA A 52 -15.30 8.81 18.39
C ALA A 52 -15.23 7.36 17.88
N ALA A 53 -16.30 6.85 17.27
CA ALA A 53 -16.33 5.51 16.66
C ALA A 53 -15.45 5.40 15.40
N ALA A 54 -15.26 6.49 14.65
CA ALA A 54 -14.39 6.53 13.47
C ALA A 54 -12.90 6.64 13.80
N LYS A 55 -12.56 7.20 14.97
CA LYS A 55 -11.17 7.48 15.37
C LYS A 55 -10.23 6.27 15.32
N PRO A 56 -10.60 5.05 15.77
CA PRO A 56 -9.73 3.88 15.65
C PRO A 56 -9.36 3.55 14.20
N TYR A 57 -10.27 3.75 13.25
CA TYR A 57 -10.01 3.53 11.83
C TYR A 57 -9.12 4.62 11.24
N GLN A 58 -9.33 5.88 11.64
CA GLN A 58 -8.47 6.99 11.22
C GLN A 58 -7.01 6.82 11.69
N ASP A 59 -6.82 6.46 12.96
CA ASP A 59 -5.49 6.24 13.53
C ASP A 59 -4.88 4.95 12.97
N GLY A 60 -5.68 3.90 12.84
CA GLY A 60 -5.29 2.63 12.23
C GLY A 60 -4.83 2.78 10.78
N ALA A 61 -5.55 3.57 9.97
CA ALA A 61 -5.20 3.85 8.58
C ALA A 61 -3.77 4.39 8.46
N LYS A 62 -3.44 5.40 9.27
CA LYS A 62 -2.10 6.01 9.31
C LYS A 62 -1.04 4.99 9.69
N LEU A 63 -1.29 4.17 10.71
CA LEU A 63 -0.34 3.16 11.18
C LEU A 63 -0.07 2.09 10.12
N LEU A 64 -1.10 1.58 9.46
CA LEU A 64 -0.96 0.56 8.42
C LEU A 64 -0.17 1.10 7.22
N ILE A 65 -0.49 2.32 6.76
CA ILE A 65 0.25 2.96 5.67
C ILE A 65 1.70 3.20 6.08
N GLN A 66 1.95 3.78 7.25
CA GLN A 66 3.31 4.01 7.76
C GLN A 66 4.13 2.73 7.89
N ARG A 67 3.49 1.59 8.21
CA ARG A 67 4.14 0.28 8.26
C ARG A 67 4.48 -0.25 6.86
N ALA A 68 3.61 -0.04 5.87
CA ALA A 68 3.79 -0.55 4.52
C ALA A 68 4.81 0.24 3.69
N LEU A 69 4.80 1.58 3.73
CA LEU A 69 5.60 2.41 2.81
C LEU A 69 7.11 2.09 2.83
N PRO A 70 7.77 1.92 3.98
CA PRO A 70 9.20 1.58 3.99
C PRO A 70 9.49 0.27 3.28
N ILE A 71 8.61 -0.72 3.39
CA ILE A 71 8.78 -2.04 2.76
C ILE A 71 8.71 -1.93 1.23
N TYR A 72 7.83 -1.08 0.70
CA TYR A 72 7.79 -0.81 -0.74
C TYR A 72 9.08 -0.13 -1.24
N LEU A 73 9.63 0.80 -0.45
CA LEU A 73 10.91 1.45 -0.78
C LEU A 73 12.06 0.45 -0.75
N GLU A 74 12.11 -0.42 0.26
CA GLU A 74 13.08 -1.52 0.38
C GLU A 74 12.95 -2.53 -0.78
N ALA A 75 11.72 -2.77 -1.26
CA ALA A 75 11.42 -3.56 -2.44
C ALA A 75 11.89 -2.92 -3.76
N GLY A 76 12.42 -1.69 -3.73
CA GLY A 76 13.00 -1.01 -4.89
C GLY A 76 12.06 -0.03 -5.59
N PHE A 77 10.91 0.32 -4.99
CA PHE A 77 10.10 1.42 -5.48
C PHE A 77 10.84 2.74 -5.25
N SER A 78 10.89 3.59 -6.28
CA SER A 78 11.19 5.02 -6.07
C SER A 78 9.98 5.71 -5.44
N ASP A 79 10.18 6.85 -4.78
CA ASP A 79 9.08 7.65 -4.22
C ASP A 79 8.02 8.00 -5.27
N ALA A 80 8.43 8.33 -6.50
CA ALA A 80 7.51 8.63 -7.60
C ALA A 80 6.72 7.40 -8.06
N ALA A 81 7.36 6.22 -8.10
CA ALA A 81 6.70 4.97 -8.42
C ALA A 81 5.71 4.56 -7.32
N LEU A 82 6.09 4.71 -6.06
CA LEU A 82 5.24 4.43 -4.91
C LEU A 82 4.04 5.38 -4.85
N LEU A 83 4.24 6.67 -5.12
CA LEU A 83 3.15 7.64 -5.23
C LEU A 83 2.15 7.24 -6.34
N THR A 84 2.67 6.91 -7.53
CA THR A 84 1.84 6.46 -8.65
C THR A 84 1.08 5.17 -8.31
N TYR A 85 1.74 4.23 -7.63
CA TYR A 85 1.13 3.00 -7.16
C TYR A 85 0.00 3.29 -6.17
N ARG A 86 0.22 4.16 -5.18
CA ARG A 86 -0.81 4.54 -4.21
C ARG A 86 -2.03 5.19 -4.86
N GLN A 87 -1.84 6.05 -5.86
CA GLN A 87 -2.97 6.65 -6.58
C GLN A 87 -3.81 5.60 -7.33
N LYS A 88 -3.15 4.62 -7.97
CA LYS A 88 -3.84 3.50 -8.62
C LYS A 88 -4.55 2.61 -7.61
N LEU A 89 -3.89 2.35 -6.47
CA LEU A 89 -4.45 1.59 -5.37
C LEU A 89 -5.70 2.26 -4.82
N GLU A 90 -5.65 3.55 -4.51
CA GLU A 90 -6.80 4.32 -4.01
C GLU A 90 -8.00 4.25 -4.96
N ALA A 91 -7.77 4.40 -6.27
CA ALA A 91 -8.83 4.23 -7.27
C ALA A 91 -9.41 2.80 -7.28
N SER A 92 -8.57 1.78 -7.08
CA SER A 92 -9.02 0.39 -6.97
C SER A 92 -9.83 0.15 -5.69
N VAL A 93 -9.31 0.58 -4.54
CA VAL A 93 -9.97 0.46 -3.24
C VAL A 93 -11.30 1.19 -3.26
N SER A 94 -11.33 2.43 -3.75
CA SER A 94 -12.55 3.24 -3.88
C SER A 94 -13.64 2.53 -4.68
N ARG A 95 -13.29 1.87 -5.79
CA ARG A 95 -14.24 1.04 -6.55
C ARG A 95 -14.81 -0.09 -5.70
N VAL A 96 -13.95 -0.84 -5.00
CA VAL A 96 -14.38 -2.02 -4.21
C VAL A 96 -15.25 -1.60 -3.04
N VAL A 97 -14.84 -0.60 -2.24
CA VAL A 97 -15.58 -0.17 -1.05
C VAL A 97 -16.92 0.49 -1.40
N ASN A 98 -17.04 1.10 -2.58
CA ASN A 98 -18.30 1.68 -3.09
C ASN A 98 -19.17 0.68 -3.87
N GLY A 99 -18.88 -0.63 -3.80
CA GLY A 99 -19.74 -1.66 -4.38
C GLY A 99 -19.60 -1.85 -5.90
N GLY A 100 -18.57 -1.27 -6.51
CA GLY A 100 -18.28 -1.40 -7.95
C GLY A 100 -17.80 -2.79 -8.39
N GLY A 101 -17.73 -3.75 -7.46
CA GLY A 101 -17.39 -5.14 -7.74
C GLY A 101 -15.88 -5.38 -7.92
N TRP A 102 -15.55 -6.67 -7.95
CA TRP A 102 -14.21 -7.22 -8.10
C TRP A 102 -13.82 -7.27 -9.58
N ASN A 103 -12.56 -6.93 -9.90
CA ASN A 103 -11.97 -7.43 -11.14
C ASN A 103 -11.35 -8.81 -10.87
N ASP A 104 -11.41 -9.71 -11.86
CA ASP A 104 -10.77 -11.01 -11.78
C ASP A 104 -9.26 -10.83 -11.54
N GLY A 105 -8.79 -11.15 -10.33
CA GLY A 105 -7.41 -11.00 -9.89
C GLY A 105 -7.23 -10.11 -8.64
N ASP A 106 -8.22 -9.31 -8.26
CA ASP A 106 -8.18 -8.50 -7.04
C ASP A 106 -8.45 -9.39 -5.81
N GLN A 107 -7.40 -9.85 -5.11
CA GLN A 107 -7.54 -10.38 -3.75
C GLN A 107 -7.53 -9.22 -2.75
N SER A 108 -8.67 -8.56 -2.59
CA SER A 108 -8.85 -7.49 -1.61
C SER A 108 -9.29 -8.07 -0.27
N PRO A 109 -8.65 -7.67 0.83
CA PRO A 109 -9.11 -7.97 2.18
C PRO A 109 -10.56 -7.50 2.41
N SER A 110 -11.32 -8.29 3.18
CA SER A 110 -12.62 -7.85 3.69
C SER A 110 -12.47 -6.79 4.79
N PHE A 111 -13.57 -6.11 5.14
CA PHE A 111 -13.56 -5.17 6.27
C PHE A 111 -13.12 -5.82 7.59
N GLU A 112 -13.52 -7.07 7.83
CA GLU A 112 -13.12 -7.83 9.03
C GLU A 112 -11.63 -8.22 8.99
N ASP A 113 -11.08 -8.57 7.82
CA ASP A 113 -9.64 -8.81 7.67
C ASP A 113 -8.84 -7.55 7.99
N CYS A 114 -9.32 -6.38 7.55
CA CYS A 114 -8.67 -5.11 7.84
C CYS A 114 -8.80 -4.71 9.32
N LYS A 115 -9.94 -5.00 9.96
CA LYS A 115 -10.12 -4.77 11.40
C LYS A 115 -9.19 -5.62 12.25
N ALA A 116 -8.98 -6.88 11.87
CA ALA A 116 -8.06 -7.77 12.57
C ALA A 116 -6.63 -7.21 12.62
N LEU A 117 -6.20 -6.47 11.59
CA LEU A 117 -4.89 -5.78 11.57
C LEU A 117 -4.78 -4.64 12.58
N LEU A 118 -5.91 -4.10 13.04
CA LEU A 118 -5.99 -3.08 14.09
C LEU A 118 -6.15 -3.70 15.50
N GLY A 119 -6.22 -5.04 15.61
CA GLY A 119 -6.47 -5.74 16.86
C GLY A 119 -7.92 -5.64 17.36
N GLN A 120 -8.88 -5.46 16.44
CA GLN A 120 -10.31 -5.33 16.71
C GLN A 120 -11.12 -6.52 16.18
#